data_AF-A0AAV8Z4K1-F1
#
_entry.id   AF-A0AAV8Z4K1-F1
#
_cell.length_a   1.000
_cell.length_b   1.000
_cell.length_c   1.000
_cell.angle_alpha   90.00
_cell.angle_beta   90.00
_cell.angle_gamma   90.00
#
_symmetry.space_group_name_H-M   'P 1'
#
loop_
_entity.id
_entity.type
_entity.pdbx_description
1 polymer ?
#
loop_
_entity_poly.entity_id
_entity_poly.type
_entity_poly.pdbx_seq_one_letter_code
_entity_poly.pdbx_strand_id
1 'polypeptide(L)'
;MYLMKPYSRHGMFQSDREFNYRLSRARRIVENAFGILASRFRTFLRSIGVCPDKVDNIVKATCALYNWLRRTSANQYMPPGTTDHEDVDTRIITPGSWRRDVLSNHGFIGGRSWGIHNHSKEAGTLRYKYAEYFMGTGAVDWQWNII
;
A
#
# COMPACT_ATOMS: atom_id res chain seq x y z
N MET A 1 -10.78 0.11 12.19
CA MET A 1 -9.42 -0.01 11.62
C MET A 1 -8.81 1.39 11.56
N TYR A 2 -7.88 1.73 12.45
CA TYR A 2 -7.28 3.08 12.49
C TYR A 2 -6.01 3.11 11.63
N LEU A 3 -6.17 3.36 10.33
CA LEU A 3 -5.04 3.65 9.47
C LEU A 3 -4.46 5.03 9.82
N MET A 4 -3.14 5.14 9.92
CA MET A 4 -2.45 6.41 10.16
C MET A 4 -2.95 7.47 9.17
N LYS A 5 -3.35 8.66 9.62
CA LYS A 5 -3.86 9.71 8.72
C LYS A 5 -2.74 10.64 8.25
N PRO A 6 -2.68 11.01 6.97
CA PRO A 6 -1.74 12.04 6.52
C PRO A 6 -2.02 13.38 7.20
N TYR A 7 -1.03 14.27 7.26
CA TYR A 7 -1.23 15.67 7.60
C TYR A 7 -2.12 16.36 6.56
N SER A 8 -2.87 17.37 6.98
CA SER A 8 -3.70 18.17 6.08
C SER A 8 -2.82 18.83 5.02
N ARG A 9 -3.33 18.96 3.79
CA ARG A 9 -2.63 19.69 2.73
C ARG A 9 -2.74 21.21 2.89
N HIS A 10 -3.62 21.71 3.74
CA HIS A 10 -3.80 23.14 4.00
C HIS A 10 -2.79 23.62 5.06
N GLY A 11 -2.00 24.64 4.74
CA GLY A 11 -0.97 25.18 5.64
C GLY A 11 0.18 24.20 5.92
N MET A 12 0.46 23.28 5.01
CA MET A 12 1.38 22.16 5.22
C MET A 12 2.85 22.60 5.17
N PHE A 13 3.58 22.36 6.27
CA PHE A 13 5.02 22.57 6.36
C PHE A 13 5.79 21.55 5.50
N GLN A 14 7.05 21.83 5.18
CA GLN A 14 7.89 20.93 4.38
C GLN A 14 8.03 19.55 5.01
N SER A 15 8.23 19.47 6.33
CA SER A 15 8.29 18.21 7.08
C SER A 15 7.02 17.36 6.95
N ASP A 16 5.85 18.01 6.91
CA ASP A 16 4.56 17.33 6.76
C ASP A 16 4.39 16.75 5.35
N ARG A 17 4.93 17.43 4.32
CA ARG A 17 4.95 16.94 2.93
C ARG A 17 5.77 15.67 2.82
N GLU A 18 6.97 15.69 3.39
CA GLU A 18 7.92 14.58 3.33
C GLU A 18 7.40 13.37 4.10
N PHE A 19 6.84 13.57 5.30
CA PHE A 19 6.14 12.52 6.04
C PHE A 19 4.98 11.93 5.21
N ASN A 20 4.12 12.78 4.64
CA ASN A 20 2.99 12.34 3.82
C ASN A 20 3.45 11.53 2.60
N TYR A 21 4.56 11.93 1.97
CA TYR A 21 5.17 11.22 0.87
C TYR A 21 5.66 9.83 1.29
N ARG A 22 6.42 9.73 2.39
CA ARG A 22 6.87 8.43 2.93
C ARG A 22 5.70 7.53 3.29
N LEU A 23 4.67 8.10 3.91
CA LEU A 23 3.46 7.38 4.27
C LEU A 23 2.71 6.87 3.03
N SER A 24 2.65 7.66 1.96
CA SER A 24 2.09 7.24 0.66
C SER A 24 2.90 6.10 0.04
N ARG A 25 4.23 6.23 0.01
CA ARG A 25 5.14 5.21 -0.51
C ARG A 25 5.02 3.88 0.23
N ALA A 26 4.93 3.92 1.57
CA ALA A 26 4.68 2.74 2.39
C ALA A 26 3.34 2.08 2.08
N ARG A 27 2.25 2.88 1.96
CA ARG A 27 0.93 2.34 1.59
C ARG A 27 0.94 1.69 0.21
N ARG A 28 1.62 2.29 -0.78
CA ARG A 28 1.74 1.72 -2.12
C ARG A 28 2.38 0.35 -2.15
N ILE A 29 3.41 0.09 -1.32
CA ILE A 29 4.02 -1.24 -1.22
C ILE A 29 2.99 -2.27 -0.74
N VAL A 30 2.22 -1.90 0.29
CA VAL A 30 1.16 -2.76 0.86
C VAL A 30 0.04 -2.99 -0.16
N GLU A 31 -0.43 -1.93 -0.83
CA GLU A 31 -1.45 -2.01 -1.87
C GLU A 31 -1.01 -2.87 -3.06
N ASN A 32 0.23 -2.72 -3.53
CA ASN A 32 0.80 -3.57 -4.57
C ASN A 32 0.76 -5.04 -4.17
N ALA A 33 1.20 -5.37 -2.96
CA ALA A 33 1.23 -6.75 -2.48
C ALA A 33 -0.16 -7.38 -2.46
N PHE A 34 -1.13 -6.72 -1.82
CA PHE A 34 -2.51 -7.22 -1.75
C PHE A 34 -3.21 -7.22 -3.11
N GLY A 35 -2.97 -6.18 -3.92
CA GLY A 35 -3.52 -6.05 -5.26
C GLY A 35 -3.08 -7.15 -6.21
N ILE A 36 -1.80 -7.50 -6.18
CA ILE A 36 -1.24 -8.63 -6.94
C ILE A 36 -1.82 -9.94 -6.43
N LEU A 37 -1.84 -10.15 -5.12
CA LEU A 37 -2.40 -11.37 -4.53
C LEU A 37 -3.87 -11.54 -4.93
N ALA A 38 -4.65 -10.45 -4.95
CA ALA A 38 -6.05 -10.47 -5.37
C ALA A 38 -6.25 -10.67 -6.87
N SER A 39 -5.44 -10.03 -7.72
CA SER A 39 -5.45 -10.26 -9.18
C SER A 39 -5.17 -11.73 -9.51
N ARG A 40 -4.21 -12.34 -8.80
CA ARG A 40 -3.79 -13.73 -9.04
C ARG A 40 -4.71 -14.77 -8.42
N PHE A 41 -5.21 -14.51 -7.21
CA PHE A 41 -6.10 -15.42 -6.50
C PHE A 41 -7.47 -14.78 -6.35
N ARG A 42 -8.37 -15.13 -7.29
CA ARG A 42 -9.75 -14.61 -7.34
C ARG A 42 -10.55 -14.81 -6.04
N THR A 43 -10.14 -15.75 -5.18
CA THR A 43 -10.71 -15.94 -3.84
C THR A 43 -10.71 -14.65 -3.01
N PHE A 44 -9.71 -13.78 -3.19
CA PHE A 44 -9.65 -12.48 -2.49
C PHE A 44 -10.48 -11.38 -3.14
N LEU A 45 -11.04 -11.60 -4.33
CA LEU A 45 -11.90 -10.63 -5.03
C LEU A 45 -13.37 -10.75 -4.60
N ARG A 46 -13.70 -11.67 -3.70
CA ARG A 46 -15.05 -11.86 -3.17
C ARG A 46 -14.98 -12.13 -1.67
N SER A 47 -16.11 -12.00 -0.99
CA SER A 47 -16.22 -12.43 0.40
C SER A 47 -15.85 -13.92 0.50
N ILE A 48 -14.93 -14.25 1.41
CA ILE A 48 -14.49 -15.63 1.62
C ILE A 48 -15.50 -16.31 2.54
N GLY A 49 -16.39 -17.12 1.95
CA GLY A 49 -17.47 -17.81 2.65
C GLY A 49 -17.02 -19.04 3.48
N VAL A 50 -15.95 -18.91 4.27
CA VAL A 50 -15.42 -19.98 5.13
C VAL A 50 -15.17 -19.48 6.55
N CYS A 51 -15.05 -20.39 7.51
CA CYS A 51 -14.70 -20.06 8.89
C CYS A 51 -13.34 -19.33 8.97
N PRO A 52 -13.15 -18.35 9.89
CA PRO A 52 -11.91 -17.59 10.01
C PRO A 52 -10.64 -18.46 10.09
N ASP A 53 -10.68 -19.57 10.82
CA ASP A 53 -9.54 -20.50 10.94
C ASP A 53 -9.07 -21.07 9.59
N LYS A 54 -10.02 -21.23 8.64
CA LYS A 54 -9.71 -21.68 7.28
C LYS A 54 -9.19 -20.54 6.42
N VAL A 55 -9.60 -19.30 6.68
CA VAL A 55 -9.10 -18.10 5.97
C VAL A 55 -7.60 -17.95 6.19
N ASP A 56 -7.11 -18.15 7.42
CA ASP A 56 -5.67 -18.08 7.72
C ASP A 56 -4.86 -19.07 6.89
N ASN A 57 -5.37 -20.30 6.72
CA ASN A 57 -4.74 -21.31 5.90
C ASN A 57 -4.76 -20.93 4.41
N ILE A 58 -5.84 -20.32 3.91
CA ILE A 58 -5.92 -19.81 2.53
C ILE A 58 -4.88 -18.70 2.32
N VAL A 59 -4.75 -17.75 3.24
CA VAL A 59 -3.76 -16.67 3.16
C VAL A 59 -2.34 -17.24 3.17
N LYS A 60 -2.01 -18.15 4.09
CA LYS A 60 -0.69 -18.79 4.15
C LYS A 60 -0.37 -19.58 2.89
N ALA A 61 -1.33 -20.37 2.38
CA ALA A 61 -1.15 -21.17 1.17
C ALA A 61 -0.93 -20.30 -0.07
N THR A 62 -1.73 -19.24 -0.23
CA THR A 62 -1.58 -18.31 -1.37
C THR A 62 -0.26 -17.53 -1.31
N CYS A 63 0.20 -17.12 -0.12
CA CYS A 63 1.54 -16.52 0.04
C CYS A 63 2.66 -17.51 -0.32
N ALA A 64 2.57 -18.76 0.15
CA ALA A 64 3.56 -19.79 -0.17
C ALA A 64 3.61 -20.08 -1.69
N LEU A 65 2.43 -20.22 -2.31
CA LEU A 65 2.31 -20.46 -3.75
C LEU A 65 2.79 -19.27 -4.57
N TYR A 66 2.45 -18.04 -4.17
CA TYR A 66 2.95 -16.81 -4.78
C TYR A 66 4.48 -16.77 -4.76
N ASN A 67 5.08 -17.03 -3.61
CA ASN A 67 6.54 -17.04 -3.45
C ASN A 67 7.21 -18.11 -4.31
N TRP A 68 6.61 -19.30 -4.39
CA TRP A 68 7.11 -20.38 -5.23
C TRP A 68 7.03 -20.03 -6.72
N LEU A 69 5.88 -19.55 -7.21
CA LEU A 69 5.71 -19.13 -8.61
C LEU A 69 6.62 -17.97 -8.99
N ARG A 70 6.81 -17.01 -8.07
CA ARG A 70 7.77 -15.92 -8.27
C ARG A 70 9.21 -16.42 -8.40
N ARG A 71 9.57 -17.54 -7.78
CA ARG A 71 10.91 -18.14 -7.89
C ARG A 71 11.08 -19.01 -9.13
N THR A 72 10.05 -19.75 -9.53
CA THR A 72 10.15 -20.75 -10.61
C THR A 72 9.76 -20.20 -11.99
N SER A 73 8.89 -19.20 -12.06
CA SER A 73 8.35 -18.66 -13.31
C SER A 73 8.15 -17.14 -13.27
N ALA A 74 9.10 -16.41 -12.69
CA ALA A 74 9.03 -14.97 -12.41
C ALA A 74 8.48 -14.14 -13.57
N ASN A 75 9.03 -14.26 -14.77
CA ASN A 75 8.67 -13.41 -15.91
C ASN A 75 7.29 -13.73 -16.49
N GLN A 76 6.86 -14.99 -16.43
CA GLN A 76 5.54 -15.41 -16.88
C GLN A 76 4.46 -15.05 -15.83
N TYR A 77 4.78 -15.26 -14.56
CA TYR A 77 3.86 -15.03 -13.46
C TYR A 77 3.77 -13.55 -13.06
N MET A 78 4.85 -12.79 -13.19
CA MET A 78 4.96 -11.37 -12.89
C MET A 78 5.69 -10.64 -14.03
N PRO A 79 5.02 -10.44 -15.17
CA PRO A 79 5.62 -9.67 -16.26
C PRO A 79 5.93 -8.23 -15.82
N PRO A 80 6.93 -7.57 -16.43
CA PRO A 80 7.23 -6.17 -16.18
C PRO A 80 5.98 -5.29 -16.32
N GLY A 81 5.84 -4.31 -15.41
CA GLY A 81 4.66 -3.46 -15.35
C GLY A 81 3.47 -4.05 -14.58
N THR A 82 3.63 -5.21 -13.93
CA THR A 82 2.57 -5.70 -13.04
C THR A 82 2.39 -4.84 -11.81
N THR A 83 3.48 -4.45 -11.14
CA THR A 83 3.49 -3.58 -9.94
C THR A 83 3.45 -2.11 -10.29
N ASP A 84 2.93 -1.25 -9.40
CA ASP A 84 3.11 0.20 -9.56
C ASP A 84 4.61 0.54 -9.57
N HIS A 85 5.02 1.33 -10.55
CA HIS A 85 6.38 1.85 -10.67
C HIS A 85 6.38 3.34 -10.32
N GLU A 86 7.38 3.78 -9.56
CA GLU A 86 7.63 5.19 -9.33
C GLU A 86 8.96 5.54 -9.94
N ASP A 87 8.92 6.50 -10.85
CA ASP A 87 10.10 7.21 -11.27
C ASP A 87 10.53 8.13 -10.13
N VAL A 88 11.73 7.94 -9.60
CA VAL A 88 12.24 8.67 -8.43
C VAL A 88 12.53 10.14 -8.80
N ASP A 89 12.86 10.40 -10.05
CA ASP A 89 13.27 11.71 -10.55
C ASP A 89 12.03 12.54 -10.93
N THR A 90 11.10 11.96 -11.68
CA THR A 90 9.87 12.66 -12.12
C THR A 90 8.72 12.55 -11.12
N ARG A 91 8.82 11.61 -10.15
CA ARG A 91 7.76 11.25 -9.19
C ARG A 91 6.45 10.78 -9.82
N ILE A 92 6.48 10.47 -11.12
CA ILE A 92 5.32 9.95 -11.81
C ILE A 92 5.14 8.50 -11.38
N ILE A 93 3.95 8.21 -10.88
CA ILE A 93 3.55 6.85 -10.52
C ILE A 93 2.87 6.24 -11.74
N THR A 94 3.53 5.26 -12.35
CA THR A 94 2.93 4.43 -13.38
C THR A 94 2.14 3.31 -12.69
N PRO A 95 0.81 3.25 -12.86
CA PRO A 95 -0.01 2.22 -12.23
C PRO A 95 0.29 0.84 -12.81
N GLY A 96 0.41 -0.16 -11.94
CA GLY A 96 0.63 -1.55 -12.31
C GLY A 96 -0.60 -2.18 -12.96
N SER A 97 -0.38 -3.19 -13.81
CA SER A 97 -1.47 -3.90 -14.50
C SER A 97 -2.46 -4.57 -13.54
N TRP A 98 -2.02 -4.97 -12.33
CA TRP A 98 -2.88 -5.57 -11.31
C TRP A 98 -4.10 -4.70 -10.97
N ARG A 99 -3.95 -3.37 -11.06
CA ARG A 99 -5.05 -2.43 -10.76
C ARG A 99 -6.24 -2.65 -11.70
N ARG A 100 -6.01 -2.93 -13.00
CA ARG A 100 -7.10 -3.21 -13.96
C ARG A 100 -7.79 -4.55 -13.70
N ASP A 101 -7.01 -5.58 -13.38
CA ASP A 101 -7.54 -6.92 -13.13
C ASP A 101 -8.46 -6.96 -11.90
N VAL A 102 -8.12 -6.16 -10.88
CA VAL A 102 -8.88 -6.08 -9.64
C VAL A 102 -10.11 -5.19 -9.79
N LEU A 103 -9.99 -4.06 -10.50
CA LEU A 103 -11.10 -3.11 -10.72
C LEU A 103 -12.20 -3.71 -11.60
N SER A 104 -11.84 -4.46 -12.65
CA SER A 104 -12.81 -5.13 -13.52
C SER A 104 -13.66 -6.18 -12.78
N ASN A 105 -13.11 -6.79 -11.73
CA ASN A 105 -13.76 -7.85 -10.98
C ASN A 105 -14.50 -7.40 -9.69
N HIS A 106 -14.69 -6.09 -9.48
CA HIS A 106 -15.47 -5.50 -8.37
C HIS A 106 -15.00 -5.89 -6.94
N GLY A 107 -13.83 -6.54 -6.81
CA GLY A 107 -13.42 -7.23 -5.58
C GLY A 107 -12.65 -6.40 -4.57
N PHE A 108 -11.93 -5.37 -5.03
CA PHE A 108 -11.45 -4.30 -4.17
C PHE A 108 -12.02 -3.00 -4.72
N ILE A 109 -13.11 -2.55 -4.12
CA ILE A 109 -13.50 -1.15 -4.25
C ILE A 109 -12.33 -0.36 -3.68
N GLY A 110 -11.49 0.18 -4.57
CA GLY A 110 -10.40 1.10 -4.25
C GLY A 110 -10.91 2.06 -3.20
N GLY A 111 -10.19 2.11 -2.08
CA GLY A 111 -10.68 2.55 -0.78
C GLY A 111 -11.84 3.53 -0.88
N ARG A 112 -13.06 3.05 -0.56
CA ARG A 112 -14.13 3.96 -0.16
C ARG A 112 -13.48 4.94 0.80
N SER A 113 -13.69 6.24 0.58
CA SER A 113 -13.29 7.26 1.53
C SER A 113 -13.86 6.86 2.89
N TRP A 114 -13.04 6.23 3.71
CA TRP A 114 -13.40 5.87 5.07
C TRP A 114 -13.65 7.22 5.73
N GLY A 115 -14.90 7.45 6.11
CA GLY A 115 -15.46 8.77 6.37
C GLY A 115 -14.55 9.71 7.15
N ILE A 116 -14.81 11.00 6.99
CA ILE A 116 -14.10 12.14 7.59
C ILE A 116 -14.29 12.10 9.13
N HIS A 117 -13.78 11.08 9.80
CA HIS A 117 -13.69 11.02 11.24
C HIS A 117 -12.38 11.67 11.63
N ASN A 118 -12.44 12.68 12.48
CA ASN A 118 -11.22 13.26 13.04
C ASN A 118 -10.43 12.15 13.76
N HIS A 119 -9.10 12.20 13.64
CA HIS A 119 -8.24 11.28 14.36
C HIS A 119 -8.36 11.57 15.87
N SER A 120 -8.23 10.55 16.72
CA SER A 120 -8.16 10.77 18.17
C SER A 120 -6.88 11.54 18.51
N LYS A 121 -6.83 12.19 19.67
CA LYS A 121 -5.64 12.93 20.11
C LYS A 121 -4.42 12.01 20.17
N GLU A 122 -4.61 10.79 20.65
CA GLU A 122 -3.58 9.75 20.75
C GLU A 122 -3.02 9.36 19.38
N ALA A 123 -3.89 9.20 18.38
CA ALA A 123 -3.48 8.92 17.00
C ALA A 123 -2.70 10.11 16.39
N GLY A 124 -3.04 11.34 16.79
CA GLY A 124 -2.31 12.55 16.40
C GLY A 124 -0.91 12.59 17.02
N THR A 125 -0.80 12.28 18.32
CA THR A 125 0.49 12.19 19.01
C THR A 125 1.37 11.09 18.40
N LEU A 126 0.80 9.93 18.08
CA LEU A 126 1.54 8.84 17.45
C LEU A 126 2.06 9.25 16.07
N ARG A 127 1.22 9.93 15.27
CA ARG A 127 1.64 10.48 13.98
C ARG A 127 2.82 11.45 14.15
N TYR A 128 2.74 12.35 15.12
CA TYR A 128 3.81 13.31 15.40
C TYR A 128 5.12 12.59 15.76
N LYS A 129 5.09 11.59 16.65
CA LYS A 129 6.27 10.79 17.00
C LYS A 129 6.89 10.08 15.79
N TYR A 130 6.06 9.50 14.92
CA TYR A 130 6.57 8.89 13.68
C TYR A 130 7.14 9.93 12.73
N ALA A 131 6.48 11.09 12.58
CA ALA A 131 6.99 12.17 11.76
C ALA A 131 8.35 12.63 12.26
N GLU A 132 8.48 12.93 13.55
CA GLU A 132 9.75 13.31 14.19
C GLU A 132 10.86 12.26 13.93
N TYR A 133 10.57 10.98 14.15
CA TYR A 133 11.52 9.90 13.86
C TYR A 133 11.94 9.88 12.39
N PHE A 134 10.99 9.96 11.46
CA PHE A 134 11.26 9.92 10.02
C PHE A 134 11.96 11.18 9.47
N MET A 135 11.79 12.32 10.14
CA MET A 135 12.49 13.56 9.84
C MET A 135 13.89 13.61 10.47
N GLY A 136 14.10 12.92 11.60
CA GLY A 136 15.36 12.87 12.34
C GLY A 136 16.14 11.59 12.07
N THR A 137 16.22 10.72 13.08
CA THR A 137 17.06 9.51 13.07
C THR A 137 16.74 8.51 11.96
N GLY A 138 15.49 8.44 11.53
CA GLY A 138 15.01 7.57 10.46
C GLY A 138 14.99 8.22 9.09
N ALA A 139 15.66 9.37 8.93
CA ALA A 139 15.77 10.08 7.66
C ALA A 139 16.53 9.25 6.61
N VAL A 140 16.16 9.44 5.35
CA VAL A 140 16.78 8.77 4.20
C VAL A 140 17.17 9.80 3.15
N ASP A 141 18.29 9.60 2.48
CA ASP A 141 18.92 10.63 1.64
C ASP A 141 18.01 11.17 0.52
N TRP A 142 17.18 10.30 -0.06
CA TRP A 142 16.26 10.66 -1.13
C TRP A 142 15.01 11.41 -0.65
N GLN A 143 14.72 11.49 0.65
CA GLN A 143 13.49 12.13 1.14
C GLN A 143 13.54 13.66 1.07
N TRP A 144 14.73 14.25 1.01
CA TRP A 144 14.94 15.70 1.00
C TRP A 144 15.02 16.29 -0.41
N ASN A 145 15.19 15.45 -1.42
CA ASN A 145 15.19 15.88 -2.82
C ASN A 145 13.80 16.32 -3.30
N ILE A 146 12.82 16.43 -2.39
CA ILE A 146 11.45 16.94 -2.58
C ILE A 146 11.47 18.46 -2.76
N ILE A 147 11.95 18.89 -3.92
CA ILE A 147 11.67 20.21 -4.50
C ILE A 147 10.44 20.08 -5.38
#